data_AF-A0A258CNQ4-F1
#
_entry.id   AF-A0A258CNQ4-F1
#
_cell.length_a   1.000
_cell.length_b   1.000
_cell.length_c   1.000
_cell.angle_alpha   90.00
_cell.angle_beta   90.00
_cell.angle_gamma   90.00
#
_symmetry.space_group_name_H-M   'P 1'
#
loop_
_entity.id
_entity.type
_entity.pdbx_description
1 polymer ?
#
loop_
_entity_poly.entity_id
_entity_poly.type
_entity_poly.pdbx_seq_one_letter_code
_entity_poly.pdbx_strand_id
1 'polypeptide(L)'
;MQVIWQKTLFVAGILFLIIGAIGMVVPMLPGTIFLILSAWCFARSSPKFEHWLLHHRYLGPSVVRWQQTGAIPTLVKLFALTSFVGTWTGSWYFGAPPLVLWGLGIMFAVLAVFMITRPSH
;
A
#
# COMPACT_ATOMS: atom_id res chain seq x y z
N MET A 1 10.06 28.73 5.57
CA MET A 1 9.78 27.35 6.04
C MET A 1 9.04 26.46 5.03
N GLN A 2 8.21 26.99 4.12
CA GLN A 2 7.47 26.16 3.14
C GLN A 2 8.35 25.43 2.11
N VAL A 3 9.49 25.99 1.73
CA VAL A 3 10.39 25.42 0.71
C VAL A 3 11.13 24.16 1.20
N ILE A 4 11.37 24.05 2.51
CA ILE A 4 12.04 22.88 3.12
C ILE A 4 11.09 21.68 3.10
N TRP A 5 9.82 21.92 3.46
CA TRP A 5 8.76 20.91 3.40
C TRP A 5 8.52 20.36 1.99
N GLN A 6 8.58 21.23 0.98
CA GLN A 6 8.49 20.81 -0.42
C GLN A 6 9.67 19.92 -0.83
N LYS A 7 10.89 20.26 -0.42
CA LYS A 7 12.09 19.47 -0.71
C LYS A 7 12.06 18.10 -0.02
N THR A 8 11.65 18.03 1.25
CA THR A 8 11.55 16.74 1.97
C THR A 8 10.47 15.83 1.36
N LEU A 9 9.32 16.39 0.99
CA LEU A 9 8.25 15.64 0.32
C LEU A 9 8.68 15.14 -1.07
N PHE A 10 9.49 15.93 -1.78
CA PHE A 10 10.02 15.54 -3.08
C PHE A 10 10.99 14.36 -2.98
N VAL A 11 11.92 14.40 -2.01
CA VAL A 11 12.86 13.29 -1.75
C VAL A 11 12.11 12.03 -1.33
N ALA A 12 11.10 12.16 -0.45
CA ALA A 12 10.23 11.05 -0.07
C ALA A 12 9.48 10.48 -1.28
N GLY A 13 8.94 11.33 -2.15
CA GLY A 13 8.28 10.92 -3.39
C GLY A 13 9.21 10.11 -4.30
N ILE A 14 10.46 10.53 -4.48
CA ILE A 14 11.45 9.80 -5.28
C ILE A 14 11.75 8.43 -4.66
N LEU A 15 11.97 8.37 -3.34
CA LEU A 15 12.22 7.09 -2.65
C LEU A 15 11.06 6.12 -2.86
N PHE A 16 9.82 6.57 -2.68
CA PHE A 16 8.64 5.74 -2.91
C PHE A 16 8.46 5.34 -4.37
N LEU A 17 8.84 6.21 -5.32
CA LEU A 17 8.81 5.88 -6.74
C LEU A 17 9.79 4.75 -7.06
N ILE A 18 11.02 4.83 -6.55
CA ILE A 18 12.04 3.79 -6.74
C ILE A 18 11.58 2.47 -6.11
N ILE A 19 11.08 2.51 -4.87
CA ILE A 19 10.55 1.32 -4.18
C ILE A 19 9.35 0.74 -4.94
N GLY A 20 8.46 1.58 -5.44
CA GLY A 20 7.29 1.17 -6.23
C GLY A 20 7.65 0.57 -7.58
N ALA A 21 8.68 1.11 -8.25
CA ALA A 21 9.21 0.56 -9.48
C ALA A 21 9.87 -0.81 -9.24
N ILE A 22 10.64 -0.97 -8.17
CA ILE A 22 11.21 -2.26 -7.76
C ILE A 22 10.08 -3.25 -7.40
N GLY A 23 9.07 -2.80 -6.67
CA GLY A 23 7.89 -3.58 -6.31
C GLY A 23 7.02 -3.98 -7.52
N MET A 24 7.16 -3.32 -8.67
CA MET A 24 6.51 -3.76 -9.91
C MET A 24 7.22 -4.97 -10.53
N VAL A 25 8.53 -5.10 -10.30
CA VAL A 25 9.36 -6.22 -10.75
C VAL A 25 9.30 -7.38 -9.76
N VAL A 26 9.18 -7.08 -8.46
CA VAL A 26 9.07 -8.08 -7.39
C VAL A 26 7.59 -8.39 -7.14
N PRO A 27 7.05 -9.55 -7.59
CA PRO A 27 5.63 -9.87 -7.47
C PRO A 27 5.12 -9.98 -6.02
N MET A 28 6.03 -9.99 -5.03
CA MET A 28 5.71 -10.06 -3.62
C MET A 28 5.38 -8.69 -2.99
N LEU A 29 5.77 -7.58 -3.61
CA LEU A 29 5.55 -6.22 -3.09
C LEU A 29 4.45 -5.52 -3.88
N PRO A 30 3.42 -4.93 -3.25
CA PRO A 30 2.45 -4.10 -3.96
C PRO A 30 3.10 -2.79 -4.44
N GLY A 31 3.89 -2.83 -5.52
CA GLY A 31 4.58 -1.68 -6.08
C GLY A 31 3.64 -0.51 -6.38
N THR A 32 2.39 -0.83 -6.74
CA THR A 32 1.30 0.14 -6.94
C THR A 32 1.05 1.03 -5.71
N ILE A 33 1.08 0.49 -4.49
CA ILE A 33 0.81 1.27 -3.27
C ILE A 33 1.90 2.33 -3.07
N PHE A 34 3.17 1.94 -3.23
CA PHE A 34 4.30 2.86 -3.16
C PHE A 34 4.28 3.89 -4.29
N LEU A 35 3.84 3.51 -5.50
CA LEU A 35 3.66 4.45 -6.59
C LEU A 35 2.55 5.48 -6.32
N ILE A 36 1.44 5.07 -5.70
CA ILE A 36 0.37 6.00 -5.27
C ILE A 36 0.89 6.98 -4.21
N LEU A 37 1.64 6.48 -3.21
CA LEU A 37 2.31 7.32 -2.21
C LEU A 37 3.28 8.30 -2.86
N SER A 38 4.05 7.86 -3.86
CA SER A 38 4.93 8.74 -4.61
C SER A 38 4.17 9.84 -5.36
N ALA A 39 3.06 9.49 -6.02
CA ALA A 39 2.21 10.43 -6.72
C ALA A 39 1.61 11.48 -5.77
N TRP A 40 1.15 11.07 -4.59
CA TRP A 40 0.65 11.98 -3.56
C TRP A 40 1.73 12.92 -3.02
N CYS A 41 2.95 12.40 -2.79
CA CYS A 41 4.10 13.21 -2.40
C CYS A 41 4.50 14.23 -3.50
N PHE A 42 4.42 13.85 -4.77
CA PHE A 42 4.67 14.75 -5.89
C PHE A 42 3.55 15.77 -6.07
N ALA A 43 2.29 15.41 -5.86
CA ALA A 43 1.16 16.34 -5.92
C ALA A 43 1.31 17.52 -4.94
N ARG A 44 1.87 17.26 -3.75
CA ARG A 44 2.12 18.30 -2.74
C ARG A 44 3.44 19.05 -2.91
N SER A 45 4.43 18.48 -3.59
CA SER A 45 5.76 19.10 -3.73
C SER A 45 6.00 19.75 -5.10
N SER A 46 5.60 19.09 -6.19
CA SER A 46 5.81 19.54 -7.57
C SER A 46 4.77 18.96 -8.55
N PRO A 47 3.78 19.77 -8.99
CA PRO A 47 2.74 19.33 -9.92
C PRO A 47 3.27 18.85 -11.28
N LYS A 48 4.43 19.36 -11.72
CA LYS A 48 5.09 18.90 -12.97
C LYS A 48 5.54 17.44 -12.89
N PHE A 49 6.06 17.02 -11.73
CA PHE A 49 6.56 15.66 -11.54
C PHE A 49 5.43 14.64 -11.38
N GLU A 50 4.34 15.05 -10.71
CA GLU A 50 3.11 14.27 -10.67
C GLU A 50 2.59 14.01 -12.10
N HIS A 51 2.50 15.06 -12.91
CA HIS A 51 2.01 14.93 -14.29
C HIS A 51 2.90 14.02 -15.14
N TRP A 52 4.23 14.09 -14.98
CA TRP A 52 5.19 13.19 -15.62
C TRP A 52 4.98 11.73 -15.18
N LEU A 53 4.81 11.49 -13.88
CA LEU A 53 4.58 10.15 -13.33
C LEU A 53 3.28 9.54 -13.85
N LEU A 54 2.19 10.31 -13.86
CA LEU A 54 0.89 9.87 -14.35
C LEU A 54 0.89 9.56 -15.86
N HIS A 55 1.71 10.28 -16.65
CA HIS A 55 1.86 10.05 -18.10
C HIS A 55 2.92 8.99 -18.44
N HIS A 56 3.65 8.46 -17.45
CA HIS A 56 4.69 7.48 -17.72
C HIS A 56 4.07 6.14 -18.13
N ARG A 57 4.49 5.61 -19.29
CA ARG A 57 3.99 4.36 -19.91
C ARG A 57 3.87 3.13 -19.00
N TYR A 58 4.76 2.95 -18.02
CA TYR A 58 4.78 1.77 -17.14
C TYR A 58 4.25 2.06 -15.74
N LEU A 59 4.59 3.23 -15.16
CA LEU A 59 4.24 3.59 -13.79
C LEU A 59 2.85 4.25 -13.69
N GLY A 60 2.49 5.06 -14.68
CA GLY A 60 1.27 5.85 -14.72
C GLY A 60 -0.02 5.04 -14.76
N PRO A 61 -0.17 4.00 -15.61
CA PRO A 61 -1.41 3.23 -15.72
C PRO A 61 -1.87 2.61 -14.39
N SER A 62 -0.93 2.18 -13.55
CA SER A 62 -1.23 1.57 -12.25
C SER A 62 -1.79 2.58 -11.24
N VAL A 63 -1.23 3.79 -11.22
CA VAL A 63 -1.69 4.89 -10.35
C VAL A 63 -3.02 5.46 -10.83
N VAL A 64 -3.17 5.65 -12.15
CA VAL A 64 -4.40 6.17 -12.77
C VAL A 64 -5.56 5.21 -12.57
N ARG A 65 -5.34 3.90 -12.79
CA ARG A 65 -6.36 2.88 -12.50
C ARG A 65 -6.79 2.93 -11.04
N TRP A 66 -5.86 3.06 -10.11
CA TRP A 66 -6.22 3.16 -8.69
C TRP A 66 -7.00 4.44 -8.37
N GLN A 67 -6.63 5.60 -8.93
CA GLN A 67 -7.40 6.84 -8.73
C GLN A 67 -8.83 6.76 -9.28
N GLN A 68 -9.01 6.12 -10.44
CA GLN A 68 -10.30 6.00 -11.08
C GLN A 68 -11.22 5.01 -10.38
N THR A 69 -10.66 3.90 -9.90
CA THR A 69 -11.46 2.80 -9.36
C THR A 69 -11.60 2.88 -7.84
N GLY A 70 -10.60 3.42 -7.12
CA GLY A 70 -10.55 3.41 -5.66
C GLY A 70 -10.61 2.00 -5.03
N ALA A 71 -10.63 0.96 -5.87
CA ALA A 71 -10.88 -0.41 -5.47
C ALA A 71 -9.63 -1.03 -4.87
N ILE A 72 -9.84 -1.80 -3.80
CA ILE A 72 -8.78 -2.56 -3.15
C ILE A 72 -8.51 -3.78 -4.04
N PRO A 73 -7.32 -3.91 -4.65
CA PRO A 73 -6.99 -5.04 -5.50
C PRO A 73 -7.11 -6.35 -4.72
N THR A 74 -7.61 -7.41 -5.35
CA THR A 74 -7.69 -8.75 -4.76
C THR A 74 -6.35 -9.26 -4.23
N LEU A 75 -5.24 -8.88 -4.87
CA LEU A 75 -3.88 -9.13 -4.38
C LEU A 75 -3.61 -8.49 -3.02
N VAL A 76 -4.07 -7.26 -2.79
CA VAL A 76 -3.92 -6.58 -1.49
C VAL A 76 -4.78 -7.27 -0.43
N LYS A 77 -5.96 -7.77 -0.79
CA LYS A 77 -6.76 -8.63 0.10
C LYS A 77 -6.01 -9.92 0.47
N LEU A 78 -5.35 -10.56 -0.51
CA LEU A 78 -4.55 -11.76 -0.29
C LEU A 78 -3.32 -11.50 0.60
N PHE A 79 -2.60 -10.39 0.40
CA PHE A 79 -1.45 -10.01 1.25
C PHE A 79 -1.86 -9.68 2.69
N ALA A 80 -2.97 -8.96 2.88
CA ALA A 80 -3.51 -8.70 4.22
C ALA A 80 -3.89 -10.01 4.91
N LEU A 81 -4.57 -10.92 4.20
CA LEU A 81 -4.97 -12.21 4.74
C LEU A 81 -3.77 -13.08 5.11
N THR A 82 -2.76 -13.17 4.24
CA THR A 82 -1.52 -13.93 4.52
C THR A 82 -0.74 -13.35 5.70
N SER A 83 -0.73 -12.02 5.86
CA SER A 83 -0.11 -11.35 6.99
C SER A 83 -0.86 -11.61 8.31
N PHE A 84 -2.18 -11.64 8.29
CA PHE A 84 -3.00 -12.01 9.46
C PHE A 84 -2.76 -13.46 9.87
N VAL A 85 -2.77 -14.37 8.90
CA VAL A 85 -2.46 -15.79 9.13
C VAL A 85 -1.05 -15.94 9.69
N GLY A 86 -0.05 -15.29 9.09
CA GLY A 86 1.34 -15.35 9.57
C GLY A 86 1.53 -14.78 10.97
N THR A 87 0.86 -13.66 11.29
CA THR A 87 0.92 -13.05 12.63
C THR A 87 0.24 -13.91 13.68
N TRP A 88 -0.88 -14.55 13.33
CA TRP A 88 -1.61 -15.42 14.24
C TRP A 88 -0.85 -16.74 14.49
N THR A 89 -0.34 -17.39 13.44
CA THR A 89 0.46 -18.62 13.58
C THR A 89 1.79 -18.37 14.28
N GLY A 90 2.43 -17.23 14.01
CA GLY A 90 3.64 -16.79 14.73
C GLY A 90 3.35 -16.57 16.21
N SER A 91 2.27 -15.86 16.54
CA SER A 91 1.87 -15.61 17.94
C SER A 91 1.59 -16.93 18.69
N TRP A 92 1.01 -17.92 18.01
CA TRP A 92 0.81 -19.25 18.56
C TRP A 92 2.14 -19.99 18.79
N TYR A 93 3.08 -19.92 17.84
CA TYR A 93 4.40 -20.55 17.94
C TYR A 93 5.24 -20.01 19.11
N PHE A 94 5.16 -18.69 19.38
CA PHE A 94 5.85 -18.06 20.51
C PHE A 94 5.15 -18.26 21.87
N GLY A 95 4.05 -19.01 21.93
CA GLY A 95 3.37 -19.33 23.18
C GLY A 95 2.60 -18.16 23.80
N ALA A 96 2.04 -17.26 22.98
CA ALA A 96 1.22 -16.17 23.46
C ALA A 96 0.02 -16.67 24.29
N PRO A 97 -0.38 -15.95 25.35
CA PRO A 97 -1.49 -16.37 26.20
C PRO A 97 -2.80 -16.49 25.41
N PRO A 98 -3.69 -17.45 25.75
CA PRO A 98 -4.90 -17.74 24.96
C PRO A 98 -5.78 -16.51 24.72
N LEU A 99 -5.87 -15.60 25.70
CA LEU A 99 -6.64 -14.36 25.61
C LEU A 99 -6.19 -13.47 24.44
N VAL A 100 -4.87 -13.40 24.19
CA VAL A 100 -4.28 -12.59 23.11
C VAL A 100 -4.56 -13.24 21.75
N LEU A 101 -4.53 -14.58 21.65
CA LEU A 101 -4.88 -15.29 20.43
C LEU A 101 -6.36 -15.13 20.05
N TRP A 102 -7.27 -15.21 21.02
CA TRP A 102 -8.69 -14.94 20.80
C TRP A 102 -8.94 -13.49 20.37
N GLY A 103 -8.28 -12.53 21.02
CA GLY A 103 -8.37 -11.10 20.68
C GLY A 103 -7.88 -10.81 19.26
N LEU A 104 -6.70 -11.32 18.88
CA LEU A 104 -6.14 -11.20 17.53
C LEU A 104 -7.05 -11.88 16.49
N GLY A 105 -7.56 -13.08 16.78
CA GLY A 105 -8.46 -13.80 15.89
C GLY A 105 -9.75 -13.02 15.60
N ILE A 106 -10.39 -12.45 16.63
CA ILE A 106 -11.59 -11.61 16.46
C ILE A 106 -11.25 -10.35 15.67
N MET A 107 -10.15 -9.67 15.98
CA MET A 107 -9.73 -8.47 15.26
C MET A 107 -9.48 -8.74 13.77
N PHE A 108 -8.76 -9.83 13.44
CA PHE A 108 -8.51 -10.23 12.06
C PHE A 108 -9.79 -10.66 11.34
N ALA A 109 -10.73 -11.33 12.03
CA ALA A 109 -12.03 -11.67 11.45
C ALA A 109 -12.84 -10.42 11.09
N VAL A 110 -12.89 -9.41 11.97
CA VAL A 110 -13.56 -8.13 11.69
C VAL A 110 -12.93 -7.42 10.50
N LEU A 111 -11.60 -7.38 10.43
CA LEU A 111 -10.86 -6.79 9.31
C LEU A 111 -11.11 -7.56 8.00
N ALA A 112 -11.15 -8.88 8.03
CA ALA A 112 -11.45 -9.71 6.88
C ALA A 112 -12.88 -9.46 6.38
N VAL A 113 -13.87 -9.39 7.28
CA VAL A 113 -15.26 -9.06 6.94
C VAL A 113 -15.34 -7.66 6.33
N PHE A 114 -14.67 -6.66 6.91
CA PHE A 114 -14.61 -5.32 6.34
C PHE A 114 -13.96 -5.29 4.95
N MET A 115 -12.89 -6.07 4.74
CA MET A 115 -12.25 -6.17 3.43
C MET A 115 -13.13 -6.89 2.40
N ILE A 116 -13.97 -7.85 2.82
CA ILE A 116 -14.92 -8.55 1.94
C ILE A 116 -16.08 -7.63 1.56
N THR A 117 -16.58 -6.79 2.48
CA THR A 117 -17.67 -5.85 2.19
C THR A 117 -17.27 -4.68 1.30
N ARG A 118 -15.96 -4.44 1.11
CA ARG A 118 -15.45 -3.43 0.16
C ARG A 118 -15.39 -4.00 -1.28
N PRO A 119 -16.00 -3.33 -2.27
CA PRO A 119 -15.95 -3.77 -3.66
C PRO A 119 -14.51 -3.89 -4.17
N SER A 120 -14.24 -4.96 -4.92
CA SER A 120 -12.93 -5.34 -5.43
C SER A 120 -12.70 -4.94 -6.91
N HIS A 121 -13.68 -4.25 -7.51
CA HIS A 121 -13.71 -3.88 -8.92
C HIS A 121 -13.90 -2.40 -9.12
#